data_AF-A0A5K0YCK4-F1
#
_entry.id   AF-A0A5K0YCK4-F1
#
_cell.length_a   1.000
_cell.length_b   1.000
_cell.length_c   1.000
_cell.angle_alpha   90.00
_cell.angle_beta   90.00
_cell.angle_gamma   90.00
#
_symmetry.space_group_name_H-M   'P 1'
#
loop_
_entity.id
_entity.type
_entity.pdbx_description
1 polymer ?
#
loop_
_entity_poly.entity_id
_entity_poly.type
_entity_poly.pdbx_seq_one_letter_code
_entity_poly.pdbx_strand_id
1 'polypeptide(L)' 'KGPLCSETVIGQGNTSAWKMCGLDRGTSLCLVFDIARKESPDAIGQPTSN' A
#
# COMPACT_ATOMS: atom_id res chain seq x y z
N LYS A 1 5.77 -1.40 11.14
CA LYS A 1 5.60 -2.15 9.87
C LYS A 1 4.30 -2.94 9.97
N GLY A 2 3.30 -2.61 9.14
CA GLY A 2 2.03 -3.34 9.11
C GLY A 2 2.05 -4.48 8.10
N PRO A 3 1.03 -5.35 8.05
CA PRO A 3 0.96 -6.49 7.11
C PRO A 3 0.94 -6.07 5.63
N LEU A 4 0.73 -4.78 5.34
CA LEU A 4 0.72 -4.21 3.99
C LEU A 4 2.06 -3.61 3.57
N CYS A 5 3.09 -3.66 4.43
CA CYS A 5 4.42 -3.14 4.11
C CYS A 5 5.31 -4.29 3.60
N SER A 6 5.74 -4.22 2.33
CA SER A 6 6.69 -5.21 1.77
C SER A 6 8.02 -5.23 2.55
N GLU A 7 8.70 -6.37 2.51
CA GLU A 7 10.11 -6.50 2.91
C GLU A 7 11.04 -5.80 1.92
N THR A 8 10.67 -5.75 0.64
CA THR A 8 11.43 -5.01 -0.38
C THR A 8 11.09 -3.52 -0.27
N VAL A 9 12.09 -2.70 0.04
CA VAL A 9 11.93 -1.24 0.18
C VAL A 9 12.33 -0.54 -1.11
N ILE A 10 11.40 0.23 -1.68
CA ILE A 10 11.62 1.08 -2.85
C ILE A 10 11.26 2.52 -2.47
N GLY A 11 12.16 3.48 -2.75
CA GLY A 11 11.95 4.89 -2.41
C GLY A 11 11.73 5.12 -0.90
N GLN A 12 10.70 5.89 -0.55
CA GLN A 12 10.28 6.13 0.84
C GLN A 12 9.38 4.99 1.36
N GLY A 13 9.84 3.74 1.26
CA GLY A 13 9.05 2.55 1.63
C GLY A 13 9.03 2.24 3.13
N ASN A 14 8.77 0.97 3.47
CA ASN A 14 8.57 0.48 4.85
C ASN A 14 7.38 1.14 5.59
N THR A 15 6.50 1.77 4.83
CA THR A 15 5.23 2.35 5.27
C THR A 15 4.20 2.14 4.17
N SER A 16 2.93 2.12 4.54
CA SER A 16 1.79 2.20 3.63
C SER A 16 1.06 3.54 3.73
N ALA A 17 1.64 4.50 4.45
CA ALA A 17 1.08 5.83 4.68
C ALA A 17 2.17 6.90 4.62
N TRP A 18 1.88 8.00 3.90
CA TRP A 18 2.78 9.14 3.73
C TRP A 18 2.06 10.44 4.10
N LYS A 19 2.80 11.34 4.75
CA LYS A 19 2.36 12.72 4.99
C LYS A 19 2.95 13.61 3.92
N MET A 20 2.12 14.42 3.26
CA MET A 20 2.55 15.44 2.31
C MET A 20 2.09 16.81 2.82
N CYS A 21 3.03 17.73 3.00
CA CYS A 21 2.76 19.06 3.56
C CYS A 21 2.11 20.03 2.56
N GLY A 22 2.16 19.68 1.26
CA GLY A 22 1.52 20.43 0.19
C GLY A 22 1.41 19.55 -1.06
N LEU A 23 0.28 19.67 -1.76
CA LEU A 23 -0.01 18.99 -3.00
C LEU A 23 -0.58 20.02 -3.97
N ASP A 24 -0.17 19.96 -5.23
CA ASP A 24 -0.71 20.78 -6.31
C ASP A 24 -1.17 19.91 -7.50
N ARG A 25 -1.66 20.54 -8.58
CA ARG A 25 -2.12 19.82 -9.78
C ARG A 25 -1.00 19.12 -10.54
N GLY A 26 0.26 19.50 -10.34
CA GLY A 26 1.41 18.86 -10.98
C GLY A 26 1.90 17.64 -10.22
N THR A 27 1.44 17.44 -8.98
CA THR A 27 1.96 16.39 -8.13
C THR A 27 1.45 15.01 -8.58
N SER A 28 2.38 14.13 -8.92
CA SER A 28 2.11 12.72 -9.26
C SER A 28 2.88 11.80 -8.32
N LEU A 29 2.26 10.67 -7.96
CA LEU A 29 2.86 9.69 -7.05
C LEU A 29 3.15 8.40 -7.79
N CYS A 30 4.34 7.86 -7.60
CA CYS A 30 4.70 6.52 -8.04
C CYS A 30 4.60 5.57 -6.85
N LEU A 31 3.62 4.66 -6.87
CA LEU A 31 3.44 3.62 -5.87
C LEU A 31 3.89 2.29 -6.46
N VAL A 32 4.69 1.54 -5.71
CA VAL A 32 5.15 0.20 -6.11
C VAL A 32 4.60 -0.82 -5.12
N PHE A 33 4.03 -1.89 -5.65
CA PHE A 33 3.42 -2.96 -4.88
C PHE A 33 4.18 -4.26 -5.10
N ASP A 34 4.24 -5.05 -4.04
CA ASP A 34 4.68 -6.43 -4.09
C ASP A 34 3.45 -7.34 -4.14
N ILE A 35 3.50 -8.36 -4.99
CA ILE A 35 2.38 -9.30 -5.15
C ILE A 35 2.53 -10.41 -4.11
N ALA A 36 1.89 -10.23 -2.96
CA ALA A 36 1.82 -11.27 -1.95
C ALA A 36 0.95 -12.44 -2.45
N ARG A 37 1.43 -13.67 -2.22
CA ARG A 37 0.63 -14.88 -2.47
C ARG A 37 -0.50 -14.96 -1.45
N LYS A 38 -1.71 -15.27 -1.88
CA LYS A 38 -2.82 -15.58 -0.97
C LYS A 38 -2.55 -16.93 -0.30
N GLU A 39 -1.99 -16.92 0.89
CA GLU A 39 -2.01 -18.11 1.76
C GLU A 39 -3.34 -18.15 2.52
N SER A 40 -4.41 -18.67 1.89
CA SER A 40 -5.53 -19.38 2.57
C SER A 40 -6.63 -19.88 1.59
N PRO A 41 -7.25 -21.05 1.86
CA PRO A 41 -8.22 -21.70 0.97
C PRO A 41 -9.55 -20.98 0.72
N ASP A 42 -10.01 -20.04 1.56
CA ASP A 42 -11.36 -19.51 1.40
C ASP A 42 -11.41 -17.98 1.38
N ALA A 43 -12.38 -17.48 0.62
CA ALA A 43 -12.76 -16.08 0.59
C ALA A 43 -13.46 -15.73 1.91
N ILE A 44 -12.86 -14.87 2.73
CA ILE A 44 -13.54 -14.31 3.90
C ILE A 44 -13.49 -12.80 3.81
N GLY A 45 -14.59 -12.24 3.30
CA GLY A 45 -15.22 -11.02 3.79
C GLY A 45 -14.41 -9.73 3.74
N GLN A 46 -14.31 -9.11 2.57
CA GLN A 46 -14.18 -7.66 2.50
C GLN A 46 -15.60 -7.07 2.42
N PRO A 47 -16.12 -6.37 3.45
CA PRO A 47 -17.32 -5.57 3.25
C PRO A 47 -16.94 -4.36 2.41
N THR A 48 -17.59 -4.21 1.27
CA THR A 48 -17.63 -2.98 0.48
C THR A 48 -18.46 -1.92 1.23
N SER A 49 -17.83 -0.87 1.77
CA SER A 49 -18.43 0.47 2.05
C SER A 49 -17.33 1.38 2.61
N ASN A 50 -17.21 2.68 2.30
CA ASN A 50 -18.11 3.66 1.67
C ASN A 50 -17.42 4.41 0.53
#